data_AF-A0A453NC28-F1
#
_entry.id   AF-A0A453NC28-F1
#
_cell.length_a   1.000
_cell.length_b   1.000
_cell.length_c   1.000
_cell.angle_alpha   90.00
_cell.angle_beta   90.00
_cell.angle_gamma   90.00
#
_symmetry.space_group_name_H-M   'P 1'
#
loop_
_entity.id
_entity.type
_entity.pdbx_description
1 polymer ?
#
loop_
_entity_poly.entity_id
_entity_poly.type
_entity_poly.pdbx_seq_one_letter_code
_entity_poly.pdbx_strand_id
1 'polypeptide(L)'
;ELWYAAYWVVTQSVRWSPVRRCTFRDRLTARYGDRLPGVDIFVCTADPLSEPPSLVISTILSVMAYNYPAEKLSVYLSDDGGSVLTFYAMWEASLFAKHWLPFCKRYNIEPRSPAAYFSESYQDLCTPKEWSFIKDMYDEMTERIDTAVISRKIPEEIRSNHKGFYEWNPEITSKNHQPIVQVLIDGKDQKGVDSEGNVLPTLVYMAREKRPQHHHNFKAGAMNALIRVSSVISNSPVIMNVDCDMYSNNNDTIRDALCFFLDEEMGHKIGFVQYPQNYNNMTKNNLYGNSLHVINEVEMGGMDSLGGPLYVGTGCFHRREILCGKRFTKDYQEDWNGGIKGRIQDTSIGEIEEKAKSLATCTYEHDTQWGDEIGLKYGCPVEDVITGLAIHCRGWESVYSNPTRPAFMGLGPTTLAQTLLQHKRWSEGSFSIFLSKYCPFLFGHGKTNLRHQMGYCIYGLWAPNSLPTLYYVVIPSLALLKGIPLFPKVMIHNMRKMSPCLHVFSIKTNEVFTCPSDYESMDRTLHICLLCEEHVQPI
;
A
#
# COMPACT_ATOMS: atom_id res chain seq x y z
N GLU A 1 -25.75 -12.20 20.35
CA GLU A 1 -26.57 -12.79 19.27
C GLU A 1 -27.05 -11.80 18.21
N LEU A 2 -28.06 -10.95 18.45
CA LEU A 2 -28.63 -10.09 17.39
C LEU A 2 -27.58 -9.22 16.66
N TRP A 3 -26.65 -8.65 17.42
CA TRP A 3 -25.53 -7.90 16.85
C TRP A 3 -24.65 -8.75 15.93
N TYR A 4 -24.27 -9.97 16.35
CA TYR A 4 -23.44 -10.86 15.54
C TYR A 4 -24.17 -11.32 14.28
N ALA A 5 -25.47 -11.56 14.36
CA ALA A 5 -26.29 -11.84 13.19
C ALA A 5 -26.28 -10.66 12.21
N ALA A 6 -26.46 -9.43 12.70
CA ALA A 6 -26.40 -8.23 11.87
C ALA A 6 -25.01 -8.03 11.23
N TYR A 7 -23.93 -8.13 12.01
CA TYR A 7 -22.56 -8.05 11.51
C TYR A 7 -22.25 -9.15 10.49
N TRP A 8 -22.71 -10.37 10.73
CA TRP A 8 -22.57 -11.48 9.78
C TRP A 8 -23.29 -11.19 8.45
N VAL A 9 -24.50 -10.64 8.49
CA VAL A 9 -25.21 -10.21 7.26
C VAL A 9 -24.40 -9.15 6.51
N VAL A 10 -23.77 -8.21 7.23
CA VAL A 10 -22.87 -7.21 6.61
C VAL A 10 -21.67 -7.90 5.93
N THR A 11 -21.03 -8.88 6.57
CA THR A 11 -19.88 -9.58 5.95
C THR A 11 -20.27 -10.49 4.79
N GLN A 12 -21.49 -11.01 4.74
CA GLN A 12 -21.97 -11.79 3.59
C GLN A 12 -22.06 -10.95 2.29
N SER A 13 -22.14 -9.62 2.38
CA SER A 13 -22.25 -8.73 1.22
C SER A 13 -21.12 -8.94 0.19
N VAL A 14 -19.90 -9.17 0.68
CA VAL A 14 -18.68 -9.38 -0.13
C VAL A 14 -18.40 -10.86 -0.38
N ARG A 15 -18.89 -11.78 0.47
CA ARG A 15 -18.60 -13.22 0.36
C ARG A 15 -19.47 -13.98 -0.65
N TRP A 16 -20.52 -13.34 -1.17
CA TRP A 16 -21.50 -14.00 -2.03
C TRP A 16 -20.98 -14.33 -3.44
N SER A 17 -20.15 -13.46 -4.02
CA SER A 17 -19.74 -13.57 -5.42
C SER A 17 -18.30 -13.10 -5.67
N PRO A 18 -17.27 -13.67 -5.00
CA PRO A 18 -15.90 -13.23 -5.20
C PRO A 18 -15.45 -13.38 -6.65
N VAL A 19 -14.70 -12.40 -7.15
CA VAL A 19 -14.10 -12.42 -8.49
C VAL A 19 -12.60 -12.62 -8.35
N ARG A 20 -12.03 -13.38 -9.29
CA ARG A 20 -10.59 -13.47 -9.51
C ARG A 20 -10.27 -12.97 -10.91
N ARG A 21 -9.20 -12.21 -11.02
CA ARG A 21 -8.73 -11.63 -12.29
C ARG A 21 -7.37 -12.18 -12.66
N CYS A 22 -7.13 -12.28 -13.96
CA CYS A 22 -5.84 -12.65 -14.52
C CYS A 22 -5.44 -11.62 -15.58
N THR A 23 -4.16 -11.28 -15.62
CA THR A 23 -3.60 -10.33 -16.59
C THR A 23 -2.94 -11.10 -17.75
N PHE A 24 -3.00 -10.52 -18.95
CA PHE A 24 -2.43 -11.11 -20.16
C PHE A 24 -1.40 -10.16 -20.77
N ARG A 25 -0.20 -10.12 -20.18
CA ARG A 25 0.90 -9.24 -20.56
C ARG A 25 1.29 -9.34 -22.05
N ASP A 26 1.28 -10.54 -22.62
CA ASP A 26 1.62 -10.74 -24.04
C ASP A 26 0.68 -9.98 -24.98
N ARG A 27 -0.61 -9.89 -24.63
CA ARG A 27 -1.60 -9.12 -25.41
C ARG A 27 -1.40 -7.62 -25.25
N LEU A 28 -1.02 -7.17 -24.05
CA LEU A 28 -0.66 -5.78 -23.80
C LEU A 28 0.53 -5.38 -24.67
N THR A 29 1.61 -6.18 -24.65
CA THR A 29 2.81 -5.97 -25.46
C THR A 29 2.50 -6.01 -26.95
N ALA A 30 1.72 -6.99 -27.43
CA ALA A 30 1.36 -7.09 -28.84
C ALA A 30 0.56 -5.89 -29.35
N ARG A 31 -0.30 -5.30 -28.51
CA ARG A 31 -1.18 -4.18 -28.89
C ARG A 31 -0.48 -2.82 -28.77
N TYR A 32 0.14 -2.56 -27.63
CA TYR A 32 0.69 -1.24 -27.32
C TYR A 32 2.18 -1.16 -27.66
N GLY A 33 2.92 -2.27 -27.63
CA GLY A 33 4.37 -2.28 -27.82
C GLY A 33 5.04 -1.28 -26.86
N ASP A 34 5.83 -0.37 -27.41
CA ASP A 34 6.47 0.69 -26.64
C ASP A 34 5.54 1.85 -26.28
N ARG A 35 4.27 1.88 -26.74
CA ARG A 35 3.30 2.95 -26.49
C ARG A 35 2.59 2.83 -25.13
N LEU A 36 3.35 2.49 -24.09
CA LEU A 36 2.86 2.43 -22.72
C LEU A 36 2.89 3.84 -22.07
N PRO A 37 2.02 4.17 -21.10
CA PRO A 37 1.99 5.48 -20.46
C PRO A 37 3.17 5.73 -19.51
N GLY A 38 3.39 6.99 -19.12
CA GLY A 38 4.29 7.31 -18.01
C GLY A 38 3.73 6.80 -16.67
N VAL A 39 4.62 6.45 -15.73
CA VAL A 39 4.26 6.02 -14.38
C VAL A 39 5.13 6.76 -13.36
N ASP A 40 4.47 7.46 -12.44
CA ASP A 40 5.12 8.03 -11.25
C ASP A 40 4.96 7.08 -10.08
N ILE A 41 6.04 6.79 -9.37
CA ILE A 41 6.03 5.95 -8.16
C ILE A 41 6.35 6.83 -6.96
N PHE A 42 5.44 6.85 -5.99
CA PHE A 42 5.56 7.61 -4.76
C PHE A 42 5.89 6.68 -3.60
N VAL A 43 7.00 6.97 -2.93
CA VAL A 43 7.42 6.36 -1.67
C VAL A 43 7.44 7.45 -0.61
N CYS A 44 6.81 7.20 0.53
CA CYS A 44 6.81 8.13 1.67
C CYS A 44 7.60 7.51 2.82
N THR A 45 8.41 8.33 3.49
CA THR A 45 9.10 7.97 4.73
C THR A 45 8.90 9.07 5.79
N ALA A 46 8.79 8.66 7.05
CA ALA A 46 8.52 9.52 8.19
C ALA A 46 9.79 10.15 8.76
N ASP A 47 10.76 9.33 9.19
CA ASP A 47 12.02 9.80 9.76
C ASP A 47 13.07 8.66 9.80
N PRO A 48 14.37 8.99 9.72
CA PRO A 48 15.44 7.99 9.61
C PRO A 48 15.68 7.13 10.87
N LEU A 49 15.06 7.47 12.02
CA LEU A 49 15.20 6.68 13.24
C LEU A 49 14.10 5.61 13.33
N SER A 50 12.88 5.97 12.97
CA SER A 50 11.75 5.04 12.90
C SER A 50 11.84 4.13 11.67
N GLU A 51 12.32 4.68 10.55
CA GLU A 51 12.44 4.01 9.25
C GLU A 51 13.89 4.16 8.75
N PRO A 52 14.76 3.16 9.01
CA PRO A 52 16.17 3.25 8.66
C PRO A 52 16.39 3.56 7.17
N PRO A 53 17.25 4.53 6.79
CA PRO A 53 17.45 4.89 5.40
C PRO A 53 17.89 3.73 4.49
N SER A 54 18.65 2.76 5.02
CA SER A 54 19.05 1.53 4.31
C SER A 54 17.85 0.65 3.89
N LEU A 55 16.78 0.62 4.71
CA LEU A 55 15.50 0.00 4.34
C LEU A 55 14.82 0.80 3.21
N VAL A 56 14.71 2.12 3.38
CA VAL A 56 14.04 3.01 2.42
C VAL A 56 14.68 2.91 1.03
N ILE A 57 16.03 2.94 0.95
CA ILE A 57 16.71 2.87 -0.34
C ILE A 57 16.59 1.51 -1.02
N SER A 58 16.46 0.42 -0.25
CA SER A 58 16.22 -0.91 -0.80
C SER A 58 14.86 -0.97 -1.51
N THR A 59 13.85 -0.31 -0.95
CA THR A 59 12.54 -0.13 -1.58
C THR A 59 12.64 0.74 -2.84
N ILE A 60 13.36 1.87 -2.77
CA ILE A 60 13.59 2.75 -3.93
C ILE A 60 14.27 2.00 -5.09
N LEU A 61 15.37 1.30 -4.81
CA LEU A 61 16.09 0.50 -5.80
C LEU A 61 15.22 -0.60 -6.40
N SER A 62 14.34 -1.21 -5.58
CA SER A 62 13.39 -2.22 -6.02
C SER A 62 12.38 -1.68 -7.02
N VAL A 63 11.78 -0.53 -6.75
CA VAL A 63 10.78 0.08 -7.65
C VAL A 63 11.41 0.80 -8.85
N MET A 64 12.69 1.18 -8.79
CA MET A 64 13.42 1.65 -9.96
C MET A 64 13.74 0.52 -10.96
N ALA A 65 13.82 -0.73 -10.49
CA ALA A 65 14.21 -1.90 -11.28
C ALA A 65 13.01 -2.69 -11.86
N TYR A 66 11.85 -2.05 -12.06
CA TYR A 66 10.74 -2.66 -12.78
C TYR A 66 11.11 -2.99 -14.24
N ASN A 67 10.48 -4.01 -14.80
CA ASN A 67 10.55 -4.34 -16.22
C ASN A 67 9.68 -3.37 -17.03
N TYR A 68 10.11 -2.11 -17.10
CA TYR A 68 9.41 -1.01 -17.74
C TYR A 68 10.40 -0.06 -18.44
N PRO A 69 10.01 0.64 -19.51
CA PRO A 69 10.87 1.64 -20.14
C PRO A 69 11.31 2.71 -19.13
N ALA A 70 12.62 2.91 -19.00
CA ALA A 70 13.20 3.75 -17.94
C ALA A 70 12.80 5.23 -18.11
N GLU A 71 12.71 5.69 -19.36
CA GLU A 71 12.27 7.04 -19.73
C GLU A 71 10.81 7.33 -19.40
N LYS A 72 10.03 6.29 -19.07
CA LYS A 72 8.60 6.40 -18.67
C LYS A 72 8.39 6.19 -17.19
N LEU A 73 9.45 5.94 -16.43
CA LEU A 73 9.40 5.65 -15.01
C LEU A 73 10.04 6.80 -14.23
N SER A 74 9.30 7.35 -13.27
CA SER A 74 9.82 8.38 -12.35
C SER A 74 9.53 7.97 -10.92
N VAL A 75 10.55 7.93 -10.07
CA VAL A 75 10.44 7.52 -8.67
C VAL A 75 10.68 8.74 -7.78
N TYR A 76 9.76 8.96 -6.84
CA TYR A 76 9.77 10.08 -5.92
C TYR A 76 9.79 9.56 -4.48
N LEU A 77 10.77 10.00 -3.70
CA LEU A 77 10.78 9.84 -2.25
C LEU A 77 10.29 11.14 -1.60
N SER A 78 9.21 11.06 -0.82
CA SER A 78 8.81 12.09 0.12
C SER A 78 9.33 11.77 1.51
N ASP A 79 10.26 12.59 2.00
CA ASP A 79 10.78 12.53 3.36
C ASP A 79 10.07 13.54 4.25
N ASP A 80 9.17 13.05 5.11
CA ASP A 80 8.44 13.89 6.06
C ASP A 80 9.37 14.39 7.18
N GLY A 81 10.50 13.75 7.42
CA GLY A 81 11.48 14.15 8.43
C GLY A 81 12.38 15.29 7.96
N GLY A 82 12.47 15.51 6.64
CA GLY A 82 13.36 16.49 6.02
C GLY A 82 14.82 16.26 6.41
N SER A 83 15.24 15.00 6.52
CA SER A 83 16.53 14.62 7.08
C SER A 83 17.61 14.57 6.00
N VAL A 84 18.72 15.26 6.26
CA VAL A 84 19.92 15.17 5.41
C VAL A 84 20.46 13.74 5.32
N LEU A 85 20.22 12.89 6.34
CA LEU A 85 20.64 11.48 6.34
C LEU A 85 19.85 10.66 5.30
N THR A 86 18.54 10.92 5.19
CA THR A 86 17.69 10.29 4.17
C THR A 86 18.09 10.77 2.78
N PHE A 87 18.41 12.06 2.62
CA PHE A 87 18.93 12.60 1.36
C PHE A 87 20.28 11.98 0.98
N TYR A 88 21.19 11.81 1.95
CA TYR A 88 22.47 11.13 1.74
C TYR A 88 22.28 9.68 1.28
N ALA A 89 21.37 8.94 1.91
CA ALA A 89 21.05 7.58 1.49
C ALA A 89 20.50 7.54 0.06
N MET A 90 19.62 8.48 -0.32
CA MET A 90 19.14 8.61 -1.70
C MET A 90 20.27 8.90 -2.70
N TRP A 91 21.25 9.73 -2.30
CA TRP A 91 22.41 10.03 -3.13
C TRP A 91 23.30 8.79 -3.33
N GLU A 92 23.62 8.06 -2.25
CA GLU A 92 24.33 6.78 -2.32
C GLU A 92 23.59 5.76 -3.20
N ALA A 93 22.27 5.63 -3.02
CA ALA A 93 21.43 4.77 -3.83
C ALA A 93 21.44 5.16 -5.32
N SER A 94 21.51 6.45 -5.64
CA SER A 94 21.60 6.93 -7.03
C SER A 94 22.90 6.49 -7.72
N LEU A 95 23.99 6.34 -6.96
CA LEU A 95 25.27 5.84 -7.47
C LEU A 95 25.20 4.32 -7.68
N PHE A 96 24.67 3.60 -6.69
CA PHE A 96 24.53 2.14 -6.77
C PHE A 96 23.52 1.71 -7.84
N ALA A 97 22.46 2.49 -8.08
CA ALA A 97 21.45 2.23 -9.11
C ALA A 97 22.06 2.04 -10.51
N LYS A 98 23.18 2.72 -10.81
CA LYS A 98 23.92 2.60 -12.09
C LYS A 98 24.45 1.20 -12.35
N HIS A 99 24.62 0.39 -11.32
CA HIS A 99 25.10 -1.00 -11.40
C HIS A 99 23.98 -1.99 -11.10
N TRP A 100 23.11 -1.68 -10.14
CA TRP A 100 22.01 -2.55 -9.74
C TRP A 100 20.94 -2.74 -10.82
N LEU A 101 20.50 -1.66 -11.47
CA LEU A 101 19.44 -1.73 -12.49
C LEU A 101 19.86 -2.55 -13.73
N PRO A 102 21.04 -2.34 -14.34
CA PRO A 102 21.48 -3.19 -15.44
C PRO A 102 21.67 -4.64 -15.03
N PHE A 103 22.24 -4.91 -13.84
CA PHE A 103 22.36 -6.26 -13.29
C PHE A 103 20.99 -6.95 -13.18
N CYS A 104 19.99 -6.24 -12.62
CA CYS A 104 18.62 -6.71 -12.54
C CYS A 104 18.06 -7.08 -13.92
N LYS A 105 18.16 -6.16 -14.89
CA LYS A 105 17.59 -6.35 -16.23
C LYS A 105 18.27 -7.51 -16.97
N ARG A 106 19.60 -7.59 -16.91
CA ARG A 106 20.41 -8.59 -17.63
C ARG A 106 20.11 -10.02 -17.19
N TYR A 107 19.98 -10.24 -15.88
CA TYR A 107 19.74 -11.57 -15.30
C TYR A 107 18.28 -11.85 -14.97
N ASN A 108 17.39 -10.88 -15.22
CA ASN A 108 15.97 -10.95 -14.92
C ASN A 108 15.67 -11.44 -13.48
N ILE A 109 16.46 -11.00 -12.50
CA ILE A 109 16.37 -11.48 -11.11
C ILE A 109 15.06 -11.08 -10.44
N GLU A 110 14.58 -11.91 -9.51
CA GLU A 110 13.50 -11.54 -8.61
C GLU A 110 13.78 -12.12 -7.21
N PRO A 111 13.50 -11.39 -6.11
CA PRO A 111 12.92 -10.04 -6.04
C PRO A 111 13.87 -8.92 -6.52
N ARG A 112 13.33 -7.73 -6.80
CA ARG A 112 14.13 -6.56 -7.25
C ARG A 112 14.74 -5.75 -6.12
N SER A 113 14.34 -6.01 -4.88
CA SER A 113 14.95 -5.41 -3.70
C SER A 113 16.31 -6.05 -3.43
N PRO A 114 17.40 -5.28 -3.37
CA PRO A 114 18.73 -5.84 -3.11
C PRO A 114 18.80 -6.47 -1.71
N ALA A 115 18.18 -5.85 -0.70
CA ALA A 115 18.08 -6.43 0.65
C ALA A 115 17.44 -7.81 0.64
N ALA A 116 16.31 -7.96 -0.06
CA ALA A 116 15.62 -9.25 -0.17
C ALA A 116 16.44 -10.26 -1.00
N TYR A 117 16.97 -9.83 -2.15
CA TYR A 117 17.72 -10.69 -3.06
C TYR A 117 18.99 -11.26 -2.41
N PHE A 118 19.77 -10.43 -1.71
CA PHE A 118 21.01 -10.86 -1.05
C PHE A 118 20.77 -11.56 0.31
N SER A 119 19.55 -11.53 0.84
CA SER A 119 19.17 -12.35 2.01
C SER A 119 18.94 -13.82 1.66
N GLU A 120 18.65 -14.12 0.39
CA GLU A 120 18.51 -15.48 -0.11
C GLU A 120 19.88 -16.08 -0.47
N SER A 121 19.94 -17.41 -0.54
CA SER A 121 21.16 -18.09 -1.00
C SER A 121 21.43 -17.76 -2.46
N TYR A 122 22.72 -17.68 -2.83
CA TYR A 122 23.16 -17.47 -4.20
C TYR A 122 22.43 -18.40 -5.19
N GLN A 123 21.93 -17.82 -6.27
CA GLN A 123 21.26 -18.53 -7.36
C GLN A 123 22.18 -18.52 -8.59
N ASP A 124 22.28 -19.66 -9.31
CA ASP A 124 23.08 -19.85 -10.54
C ASP A 124 22.54 -19.09 -11.77
N LEU A 125 22.06 -17.86 -11.58
CA LEU A 125 21.54 -16.98 -12.63
C LEU A 125 22.63 -16.10 -13.25
N CYS A 126 23.67 -15.76 -12.47
CA CYS A 126 24.75 -14.87 -12.90
C CYS A 126 26.11 -15.52 -12.60
N THR A 127 27.21 -14.81 -12.88
CA THR A 127 28.54 -15.33 -12.52
C THR A 127 28.83 -15.07 -11.04
N PRO A 128 29.48 -16.00 -10.31
CA PRO A 128 29.79 -15.79 -8.88
C PRO A 128 30.62 -14.53 -8.64
N LYS A 129 31.49 -14.18 -9.59
CA LYS A 129 32.33 -12.97 -9.53
C LYS A 129 31.50 -11.69 -9.58
N GLU A 130 30.55 -11.62 -10.52
CA GLU A 130 29.70 -10.45 -10.68
C GLU A 130 28.69 -10.34 -9.53
N TRP A 131 28.13 -11.46 -9.07
CA TRP A 131 27.27 -11.46 -7.89
C TRP A 131 28.00 -10.94 -6.65
N SER A 132 29.22 -11.42 -6.39
CA SER A 132 30.03 -10.95 -5.26
C SER A 132 30.32 -9.46 -5.40
N PHE A 133 30.74 -9.02 -6.59
CA PHE A 133 31.03 -7.61 -6.85
C PHE A 133 29.82 -6.70 -6.55
N ILE A 134 28.62 -7.05 -7.05
CA ILE A 134 27.42 -6.24 -6.80
C ILE A 134 26.99 -6.31 -5.32
N LYS A 135 27.13 -7.48 -4.68
CA LYS A 135 26.85 -7.63 -3.25
C LYS A 135 27.79 -6.78 -2.40
N ASP A 136 29.08 -6.81 -2.69
CA ASP A 136 30.09 -6.02 -1.97
C ASP A 136 29.78 -4.52 -2.09
N MET A 137 29.40 -4.05 -3.29
CA MET A 137 28.95 -2.65 -3.48
C MET A 137 27.70 -2.31 -2.67
N TYR A 138 26.74 -3.23 -2.56
CA TYR A 138 25.52 -3.04 -1.77
C TYR A 138 25.81 -2.98 -0.27
N ASP A 139 26.67 -3.89 0.22
CA ASP A 139 27.08 -3.95 1.62
C ASP A 139 27.86 -2.69 2.01
N GLU A 140 28.82 -2.25 1.19
CA GLU A 140 29.58 -1.01 1.41
C GLU A 140 28.67 0.22 1.42
N MET A 141 27.70 0.31 0.50
CA MET A 141 26.72 1.40 0.48
C MET A 141 25.90 1.43 1.77
N THR A 142 25.40 0.26 2.21
CA THR A 142 24.61 0.12 3.43
C THR A 142 25.44 0.50 4.67
N GLU A 143 26.69 0.04 4.76
CA GLU A 143 27.62 0.38 5.84
C GLU A 143 27.87 1.90 5.92
N ARG A 144 28.09 2.56 4.78
CA ARG A 144 28.26 4.02 4.72
C ARG A 144 27.01 4.75 5.22
N ILE A 145 25.83 4.30 4.83
CA ILE A 145 24.55 4.88 5.25
C ILE A 145 24.35 4.69 6.75
N ASP A 146 24.48 3.46 7.25
CA ASP A 146 24.25 3.13 8.65
C ASP A 146 25.27 3.84 9.56
N THR A 147 26.54 3.96 9.12
CA THR A 147 27.56 4.73 9.83
C THR A 147 27.21 6.21 9.91
N ALA A 148 26.67 6.80 8.83
CA ALA A 148 26.22 8.19 8.84
C ALA A 148 25.03 8.40 9.78
N VAL A 149 24.11 7.44 9.83
CA VAL A 149 22.94 7.47 10.73
C VAL A 149 23.37 7.36 12.20
N ILE A 150 24.26 6.42 12.52
CA ILE A 150 24.79 6.23 13.88
C ILE A 150 25.58 7.46 14.35
N SER A 151 26.46 8.00 13.50
CA SER A 151 27.28 9.16 13.84
C SER A 151 26.52 10.49 13.74
N ARG A 152 25.35 10.50 13.10
CA ARG A 152 24.54 11.68 12.74
C ARG A 152 25.34 12.73 11.96
N LYS A 153 26.33 12.29 11.18
CA LYS A 153 27.24 13.15 10.44
C LYS A 153 27.46 12.58 9.04
N ILE A 154 27.58 13.49 8.08
CA ILE A 154 27.96 13.18 6.70
C ILE A 154 29.36 13.76 6.50
N PRO A 155 30.30 13.01 5.91
CA PRO A 155 31.63 13.54 5.59
C PRO A 155 31.56 14.81 4.73
N GLU A 156 32.37 15.82 5.05
CA GLU A 156 32.32 17.14 4.38
C GLU A 156 32.72 17.07 2.89
N GLU A 157 33.59 16.12 2.55
CA GLU A 157 33.97 15.80 1.16
C GLU A 157 32.75 15.40 0.33
N ILE A 158 31.83 14.60 0.91
CA ILE A 158 30.62 14.15 0.23
C ILE A 158 29.64 15.30 0.04
N ARG A 159 29.56 16.24 1.00
CA ARG A 159 28.64 17.39 0.90
C ARG A 159 28.96 18.28 -0.32
N SER A 160 30.22 18.30 -0.75
CA SER A 160 30.65 19.05 -1.94
C SER A 160 30.30 18.36 -3.27
N ASN A 161 29.92 17.07 -3.23
CA ASN A 161 29.64 16.29 -4.44
C ASN A 161 28.25 16.54 -5.04
N HIS A 162 27.33 17.13 -4.27
CA HIS A 162 25.97 17.41 -4.76
C HIS A 162 25.40 18.69 -4.16
N LYS A 163 24.90 19.60 -5.02
CA LYS A 163 24.35 20.90 -4.62
C LYS A 163 23.24 20.81 -3.57
N GLY A 164 22.45 19.73 -3.61
CA GLY A 164 21.33 19.50 -2.70
C GLY A 164 21.72 19.49 -1.22
N PHE A 165 22.95 19.10 -0.87
CA PHE A 165 23.40 19.11 0.54
C PHE A 165 23.45 20.52 1.15
N TYR A 166 23.48 21.58 0.34
CA TYR A 166 23.45 22.97 0.80
C TYR A 166 22.05 23.45 1.20
N GLU A 167 21.00 22.67 0.95
CA GLU A 167 19.65 22.95 1.44
C GLU A 167 19.56 22.82 2.97
N TRP A 168 20.49 22.09 3.60
CA TRP A 168 20.53 21.92 5.05
C TRP A 168 21.52 22.89 5.72
N ASN A 169 20.98 23.86 6.43
CA ASN A 169 21.69 24.71 7.37
C ASN A 169 21.49 24.23 8.84
N PRO A 170 22.29 24.72 9.81
CA PRO A 170 22.18 24.28 11.21
C PRO A 170 20.85 24.62 11.92
N GLU A 171 20.04 25.51 11.36
CA GLU A 171 18.78 25.97 11.96
C GLU A 171 17.57 25.10 11.57
N ILE A 172 17.75 24.23 10.56
CA ILE A 172 16.71 23.34 10.06
C ILE A 172 16.40 22.23 11.06
N THR A 173 15.10 22.00 11.26
CA THR A 173 14.57 20.91 12.08
C THR A 173 13.47 20.19 11.33
N SER A 174 13.14 18.96 11.73
CA SER A 174 12.05 18.18 11.11
C SER A 174 10.65 18.82 11.22
N LYS A 175 10.51 19.89 12.00
CA LYS A 175 9.25 20.66 12.16
C LYS A 175 9.32 22.07 11.57
N ASN A 176 10.51 22.53 11.18
CA ASN A 176 10.72 23.87 10.65
C ASN A 176 11.83 23.86 9.61
N HIS A 177 11.44 23.80 8.34
CA HIS A 177 12.35 23.85 7.20
C HIS A 177 11.60 24.29 5.93
N GLN A 178 12.33 24.89 5.00
CA GLN A 178 11.85 25.26 3.67
C GLN A 178 11.53 24.00 2.83
N PRO A 179 10.79 24.12 1.72
CA PRO A 179 10.61 22.98 0.82
C PRO A 179 11.93 22.66 0.12
N ILE A 180 12.28 21.37 0.10
CA ILE A 180 13.48 20.85 -0.54
C ILE A 180 13.02 19.90 -1.65
N VAL A 181 13.42 20.17 -2.88
CA VAL A 181 13.21 19.27 -4.02
C VAL A 181 14.53 19.17 -4.78
N GLN A 182 14.99 17.93 -5.02
CA GLN A 182 16.23 17.65 -5.72
C GLN A 182 16.04 16.49 -6.70
N VAL A 183 16.41 16.68 -7.95
CA VAL A 183 16.44 15.61 -8.97
C VAL A 183 17.83 14.99 -8.97
N LEU A 184 17.96 13.77 -8.42
CA LEU A 184 19.23 13.06 -8.32
C LEU A 184 19.62 12.37 -9.63
N ILE A 185 18.62 11.86 -10.35
CA ILE A 185 18.77 11.28 -11.68
C ILE A 185 17.71 11.92 -12.57
N ASP A 186 18.13 12.64 -13.61
CA ASP A 186 17.23 13.11 -14.67
C ASP A 186 17.23 12.07 -15.80
N GLY A 187 16.18 11.25 -15.86
CA GLY A 187 16.02 10.21 -16.90
C GLY A 187 15.80 10.80 -18.30
N LYS A 188 15.68 12.12 -18.44
CA LYS A 188 15.60 12.82 -19.72
C LYS A 188 16.94 13.43 -20.15
N ASP A 189 17.96 13.41 -19.27
CA ASP A 189 19.30 13.93 -19.56
C ASP A 189 20.23 12.83 -20.08
N GLN A 190 21.16 13.19 -20.97
CA GLN A 190 22.18 12.29 -21.53
C GLN A 190 23.14 11.76 -20.45
N LYS A 191 23.24 12.43 -19.30
CA LYS A 191 24.06 12.00 -18.16
C LYS A 191 23.33 11.03 -17.22
N GLY A 192 22.00 10.91 -17.33
CA GLY A 192 21.17 10.00 -16.55
C GLY A 192 21.25 8.56 -17.04
N VAL A 193 22.48 8.05 -17.23
CA VAL A 193 22.73 6.71 -17.78
C VAL A 193 23.40 5.78 -16.76
N ASP A 194 23.17 4.49 -16.93
CA ASP A 194 23.77 3.41 -16.16
C ASP A 194 25.21 3.10 -16.61
N SER A 195 25.85 2.12 -15.98
CA SER A 195 27.23 1.71 -16.34
C SER A 195 27.37 1.10 -17.74
N GLU A 196 26.26 0.74 -18.38
CA GLU A 196 26.20 0.20 -19.74
C GLU A 196 25.82 1.26 -20.79
N GLY A 197 25.49 2.49 -20.35
CA GLY A 197 25.04 3.58 -21.22
C GLY A 197 23.54 3.62 -21.49
N ASN A 198 22.73 2.80 -20.80
CA ASN A 198 21.27 2.86 -20.92
C ASN A 198 20.67 3.92 -19.98
N VAL A 199 19.54 4.50 -20.37
CA VAL A 199 18.83 5.50 -19.56
C VAL A 199 18.33 4.91 -18.24
N LEU A 200 18.51 5.67 -17.15
CA LEU A 200 17.97 5.37 -15.82
C LEU A 200 16.63 6.09 -15.59
N PRO A 201 15.73 5.51 -14.77
CA PRO A 201 14.52 6.19 -14.32
C PRO A 201 14.83 7.50 -13.61
N THR A 202 13.92 8.48 -13.74
CA THR A 202 14.05 9.74 -13.00
C THR A 202 13.93 9.47 -11.50
N LEU A 203 14.83 10.02 -10.68
CA LEU A 203 14.85 9.86 -9.24
C LEU A 203 14.79 11.22 -8.55
N VAL A 204 13.75 11.45 -7.75
CA VAL A 204 13.47 12.75 -7.11
C VAL A 204 13.36 12.57 -5.60
N TYR A 205 14.09 13.41 -4.86
CA TYR A 205 13.90 13.59 -3.43
C TYR A 205 13.04 14.84 -3.19
N MET A 206 12.07 14.72 -2.29
CA MET A 206 11.25 15.81 -1.81
C MET A 206 11.16 15.79 -0.29
N ALA A 207 11.40 16.93 0.35
CA ALA A 207 10.90 17.23 1.68
C ALA A 207 10.02 18.48 1.59
N ARG A 208 8.72 18.32 1.82
CA ARG A 208 7.77 19.45 1.79
C ARG A 208 8.05 20.45 2.90
N GLU A 209 7.68 21.71 2.69
CA GLU A 209 7.87 22.73 3.72
C GLU A 209 7.11 22.36 5.00
N LYS A 210 7.78 22.52 6.14
CA LYS A 210 7.17 22.38 7.46
C LYS A 210 7.40 23.63 8.27
N ARG A 211 6.34 24.09 8.94
CA ARG A 211 6.37 25.22 9.87
C ARG A 211 5.57 24.85 11.12
N PRO A 212 6.00 25.22 12.33
CA PRO A 212 5.30 24.87 13.58
C PRO A 212 3.82 25.29 13.63
N GLN A 213 3.44 26.32 12.88
CA GLN A 213 2.09 26.89 12.85
C GLN A 213 1.14 26.15 11.89
N HIS A 214 1.65 25.29 11.02
CA HIS A 214 0.86 24.64 9.97
C HIS A 214 0.76 23.13 10.19
N HIS A 215 -0.46 22.62 10.25
CA HIS A 215 -0.71 21.18 10.32
C HIS A 215 -0.41 20.52 8.97
N HIS A 216 0.40 19.46 8.98
CA HIS A 216 0.93 18.87 7.76
C HIS A 216 0.15 17.62 7.29
N ASN A 217 -0.83 17.11 8.03
CA ASN A 217 -1.68 15.98 7.58
C ASN A 217 -0.91 14.68 7.25
N PHE A 218 0.24 14.44 7.90
CA PHE A 218 1.02 13.20 7.79
C PHE A 218 1.18 12.69 6.33
N LYS A 219 0.96 11.39 6.09
CA LYS A 219 1.13 10.75 4.78
C LYS A 219 0.19 11.31 3.71
N ALA A 220 -1.06 11.65 4.06
CA ALA A 220 -2.02 12.29 3.15
C ALA A 220 -1.44 13.56 2.52
N GLY A 221 -0.89 14.45 3.35
CA GLY A 221 -0.31 15.69 2.85
C GLY A 221 1.01 15.50 2.10
N ALA A 222 1.79 14.47 2.45
CA ALA A 222 3.02 14.11 1.73
C ALA A 222 2.70 13.66 0.31
N MET A 223 1.73 12.76 0.17
CA MET A 223 1.19 12.30 -1.11
C MET A 223 0.60 13.45 -1.93
N ASN A 224 -0.15 14.36 -1.30
CA ASN A 224 -0.73 15.52 -2.00
C ASN A 224 0.35 16.48 -2.53
N ALA A 225 1.40 16.73 -1.75
CA ALA A 225 2.56 17.49 -2.22
C ALA A 225 3.25 16.79 -3.41
N LEU A 226 3.42 15.46 -3.36
CA LEU A 226 3.99 14.69 -4.48
C LEU A 226 3.13 14.74 -5.75
N ILE A 227 1.79 14.69 -5.64
CA ILE A 227 0.90 14.82 -6.81
C ILE A 227 1.15 16.16 -7.51
N ARG A 228 1.33 17.25 -6.74
CA ARG A 228 1.65 18.57 -7.28
C ARG A 228 3.06 18.65 -7.86
N VAL A 229 4.06 18.24 -7.10
CA VAL A 229 5.47 18.29 -7.52
C VAL A 229 5.72 17.48 -8.79
N SER A 230 5.19 16.26 -8.86
CA SER A 230 5.32 15.41 -10.05
C SER A 230 4.66 16.01 -11.29
N SER A 231 3.64 16.88 -11.15
CA SER A 231 2.95 17.51 -12.28
C SER A 231 3.83 18.46 -13.11
N VAL A 232 4.93 18.97 -12.52
CA VAL A 232 5.90 19.84 -13.22
C VAL A 232 7.20 19.13 -13.59
N ILE A 233 7.37 17.86 -13.18
CA ILE A 233 8.59 17.07 -13.46
C ILE A 233 8.31 16.01 -14.55
N SER A 234 7.38 15.10 -14.31
CA SER A 234 7.03 14.01 -15.23
C SER A 234 5.61 14.14 -15.77
N ASN A 235 4.66 14.54 -14.91
CA ASN A 235 3.23 14.62 -15.17
C ASN A 235 2.63 13.30 -15.70
N SER A 236 3.06 12.17 -15.16
CA SER A 236 2.64 10.85 -15.64
C SER A 236 1.16 10.59 -15.36
N PRO A 237 0.39 9.98 -16.28
CA PRO A 237 -1.04 9.73 -16.10
C PRO A 237 -1.34 8.64 -15.07
N VAL A 238 -0.36 7.79 -14.73
CA VAL A 238 -0.48 6.77 -13.68
C VAL A 238 0.42 7.12 -12.50
N ILE A 239 -0.12 7.01 -11.30
CA ILE A 239 0.59 7.17 -10.03
C ILE A 239 0.49 5.86 -9.24
N MET A 240 1.61 5.24 -8.96
CA MET A 240 1.71 4.12 -8.03
C MET A 240 2.17 4.65 -6.67
N ASN A 241 1.55 4.22 -5.58
CA ASN A 241 2.05 4.52 -4.25
C ASN A 241 2.44 3.24 -3.51
N VAL A 242 3.51 3.32 -2.73
CA VAL A 242 4.03 2.22 -1.92
C VAL A 242 4.68 2.75 -0.66
N ASP A 243 4.57 2.00 0.43
CA ASP A 243 5.23 2.31 1.69
C ASP A 243 6.73 1.99 1.64
N CYS A 244 7.53 2.69 2.43
CA CYS A 244 8.99 2.54 2.40
C CYS A 244 9.49 1.17 2.90
N ASP A 245 8.64 0.42 3.62
CA ASP A 245 8.89 -0.95 4.09
C ASP A 245 8.33 -2.02 3.14
N MET A 246 7.76 -1.62 2.00
CA MET A 246 7.16 -2.50 0.99
C MET A 246 7.94 -2.41 -0.32
N TYR A 247 8.50 -3.52 -0.79
CA TYR A 247 9.27 -3.59 -2.03
C TYR A 247 8.53 -4.34 -3.15
N SER A 248 9.00 -4.15 -4.38
CA SER A 248 8.52 -4.87 -5.56
C SER A 248 9.08 -6.29 -5.57
N ASN A 249 8.19 -7.26 -5.41
CA ASN A 249 8.52 -8.68 -5.47
C ASN A 249 8.28 -9.28 -6.87
N ASN A 250 7.43 -8.67 -7.70
CA ASN A 250 7.22 -9.06 -9.10
C ASN A 250 7.57 -7.88 -10.03
N ASN A 251 8.50 -8.12 -10.95
CA ASN A 251 9.05 -7.07 -11.80
C ASN A 251 8.12 -6.59 -12.93
N ASP A 252 7.02 -7.29 -13.21
CA ASP A 252 6.05 -6.93 -14.25
C ASP A 252 4.77 -6.31 -13.69
N THR A 253 4.73 -6.01 -12.38
CA THR A 253 3.54 -5.48 -11.69
C THR A 253 2.95 -4.24 -12.37
N ILE A 254 3.78 -3.33 -12.91
CA ILE A 254 3.30 -2.16 -13.66
C ILE A 254 2.50 -2.60 -14.88
N ARG A 255 3.02 -3.55 -15.68
CA ARG A 255 2.35 -4.05 -16.88
C ARG A 255 1.07 -4.80 -16.53
N ASP A 256 1.05 -5.53 -15.42
CA ASP A 256 -0.16 -6.18 -14.92
C ASP A 256 -1.25 -5.16 -14.57
N ALA A 257 -0.91 -4.08 -13.86
CA ALA A 257 -1.86 -3.00 -13.57
C ALA A 257 -2.38 -2.34 -14.86
N LEU A 258 -1.49 -2.11 -15.83
CA LEU A 258 -1.85 -1.53 -17.13
C LEU A 258 -2.76 -2.41 -17.97
N CYS A 259 -2.75 -3.74 -17.79
CA CYS A 259 -3.73 -4.61 -18.46
C CYS A 259 -5.17 -4.23 -18.11
N PHE A 260 -5.42 -3.76 -16.89
CA PHE A 260 -6.75 -3.29 -16.48
C PHE A 260 -7.05 -1.90 -17.01
N PHE A 261 -6.11 -0.97 -16.87
CA PHE A 261 -6.32 0.41 -17.30
C PHE A 261 -6.49 0.59 -18.81
N LEU A 262 -5.74 -0.18 -19.60
CA LEU A 262 -5.70 -0.11 -21.06
C LEU A 262 -6.65 -1.10 -21.74
N ASP A 263 -7.53 -1.75 -20.96
CA ASP A 263 -8.63 -2.54 -21.50
C ASP A 263 -9.63 -1.63 -22.23
N GLU A 264 -9.95 -1.94 -23.48
CA GLU A 264 -10.77 -1.09 -24.36
C GLU A 264 -12.25 -1.06 -23.94
N GLU A 265 -12.72 -2.09 -23.23
CA GLU A 265 -14.14 -2.23 -22.90
C GLU A 265 -14.43 -1.68 -21.49
N MET A 266 -13.59 -2.02 -20.52
CA MET A 266 -13.82 -1.72 -19.11
C MET A 266 -12.80 -0.76 -18.50
N GLY A 267 -11.63 -0.59 -19.14
CA GLY A 267 -10.52 0.17 -18.58
C GLY A 267 -10.86 1.62 -18.24
N HIS A 268 -11.72 2.26 -19.04
CA HIS A 268 -12.16 3.65 -18.84
C HIS A 268 -12.92 3.90 -17.53
N LYS A 269 -13.49 2.86 -16.90
CA LYS A 269 -14.21 2.96 -15.61
C LYS A 269 -13.30 2.79 -14.39
N ILE A 270 -12.12 2.21 -14.58
CA ILE A 270 -11.22 1.80 -13.50
C ILE A 270 -10.40 3.01 -13.06
N GLY A 271 -10.67 3.51 -11.86
CA GLY A 271 -9.90 4.60 -11.25
C GLY A 271 -8.57 4.12 -10.65
N PHE A 272 -8.56 2.96 -9.98
CA PHE A 272 -7.35 2.41 -9.37
C PHE A 272 -7.32 0.88 -9.35
N VAL A 273 -6.11 0.31 -9.25
CA VAL A 273 -5.82 -1.12 -9.12
C VAL A 273 -5.08 -1.36 -7.81
N GLN A 274 -5.70 -2.10 -6.89
CA GLN A 274 -5.16 -2.43 -5.57
C GLN A 274 -4.57 -3.84 -5.56
N TYR A 275 -3.35 -3.97 -5.06
CA TYR A 275 -2.71 -5.25 -4.77
C TYR A 275 -2.75 -5.58 -3.27
N PRO A 276 -2.71 -6.87 -2.88
CA PRO A 276 -2.62 -7.25 -1.48
C PRO A 276 -1.35 -6.78 -0.80
N GLN A 277 -1.46 -6.46 0.48
CA GLN A 277 -0.32 -6.28 1.37
C GLN A 277 0.12 -7.65 1.88
N ASN A 278 1.36 -8.04 1.59
CA ASN A 278 1.95 -9.29 2.02
C ASN A 278 3.27 -9.04 2.76
N TYR A 279 3.60 -9.92 3.70
CA TYR A 279 4.75 -9.76 4.59
C TYR A 279 5.66 -10.98 4.55
N ASN A 280 6.99 -10.77 4.50
CA ASN A 280 7.98 -11.86 4.44
C ASN A 280 8.45 -12.35 5.82
N ASN A 281 8.33 -11.50 6.84
CA ASN A 281 8.86 -11.72 8.19
C ASN A 281 7.83 -12.37 9.14
N MET A 282 6.82 -13.02 8.58
CA MET A 282 5.77 -13.68 9.34
C MET A 282 6.24 -15.03 9.89
N THR A 283 5.95 -15.28 11.17
CA THR A 283 6.21 -16.60 11.76
C THR A 283 5.34 -17.67 11.11
N LYS A 284 5.85 -18.90 11.00
CA LYS A 284 5.12 -20.05 10.44
C LYS A 284 3.75 -20.29 11.08
N ASN A 285 3.63 -19.97 12.38
CA ASN A 285 2.38 -20.16 13.14
C ASN A 285 1.46 -18.94 13.10
N ASN A 286 1.88 -17.83 12.49
CA ASN A 286 1.11 -16.59 12.39
C ASN A 286 0.46 -16.17 13.73
N LEU A 287 1.25 -16.19 14.82
CA LEU A 287 0.74 -16.06 16.20
C LEU A 287 -0.15 -14.82 16.43
N TYR A 288 0.15 -13.74 15.70
CA TYR A 288 -0.55 -12.46 15.83
C TYR A 288 -1.63 -12.23 14.76
N GLY A 289 -1.78 -13.12 13.78
CA GLY A 289 -2.78 -12.98 12.72
C GLY A 289 -2.46 -11.92 11.65
N ASN A 290 -1.22 -11.44 11.55
CA ASN A 290 -0.85 -10.33 10.66
C ASN A 290 -0.75 -10.71 9.17
N SER A 291 -0.99 -11.97 8.78
CA SER A 291 -0.93 -12.37 7.36
C SER A 291 -2.12 -11.91 6.52
N LEU A 292 -3.18 -11.38 7.17
CA LEU A 292 -4.37 -10.79 6.52
C LEU A 292 -5.06 -11.67 5.47
N HIS A 293 -4.91 -13.01 5.55
CA HIS A 293 -5.44 -13.93 4.54
C HIS A 293 -6.92 -13.76 4.24
N VAL A 294 -7.76 -13.52 5.26
CA VAL A 294 -9.21 -13.32 5.06
C VAL A 294 -9.47 -12.09 4.19
N ILE A 295 -8.74 -11.01 4.44
CA ILE A 295 -8.88 -9.76 3.70
C ILE A 295 -8.43 -9.98 2.25
N ASN A 296 -7.25 -10.57 2.07
CA ASN A 296 -6.63 -10.74 0.76
C ASN A 296 -7.35 -11.79 -0.11
N GLU A 297 -7.66 -12.96 0.43
CA GLU A 297 -8.19 -14.08 -0.36
C GLU A 297 -9.71 -14.08 -0.53
N VAL A 298 -10.44 -13.37 0.35
CA VAL A 298 -11.90 -13.42 0.40
C VAL A 298 -12.53 -12.04 0.25
N GLU A 299 -12.24 -11.11 1.18
CA GLU A 299 -13.01 -9.87 1.27
C GLU A 299 -12.73 -8.92 0.11
N MET A 300 -11.45 -8.75 -0.27
CA MET A 300 -11.06 -7.88 -1.38
C MET A 300 -11.53 -8.40 -2.74
N GLY A 301 -11.41 -9.70 -3.02
CA GLY A 301 -11.98 -10.32 -4.22
C GLY A 301 -13.51 -10.29 -4.24
N GLY A 302 -14.14 -10.32 -3.06
CA GLY A 302 -15.56 -10.08 -2.87
C GLY A 302 -16.00 -8.67 -3.26
N MET A 303 -15.28 -7.67 -2.75
CA MET A 303 -15.46 -6.26 -3.08
C MET A 303 -15.25 -5.96 -4.57
N ASP A 304 -14.30 -6.65 -5.20
CA ASP A 304 -14.03 -6.54 -6.64
C ASP A 304 -15.26 -6.85 -7.51
N SER A 305 -16.18 -7.69 -7.02
CA SER A 305 -17.46 -7.97 -7.69
C SER A 305 -18.51 -6.86 -7.57
N LEU A 306 -18.28 -5.87 -6.69
CA LEU A 306 -19.24 -4.83 -6.30
C LEU A 306 -18.86 -3.43 -6.79
N GLY A 307 -17.84 -3.34 -7.65
CA GLY A 307 -17.26 -2.08 -8.12
C GLY A 307 -15.84 -1.84 -7.63
N GLY A 308 -15.24 -2.77 -6.88
CA GLY A 308 -13.81 -2.75 -6.57
C GLY A 308 -13.45 -2.75 -5.08
N PRO A 309 -12.21 -3.11 -4.73
CA PRO A 309 -11.70 -3.07 -3.36
C PRO A 309 -11.50 -1.63 -2.86
N LEU A 310 -11.35 -1.49 -1.54
CA LEU A 310 -10.93 -0.25 -0.89
C LEU A 310 -9.48 0.08 -1.27
N TYR A 311 -9.13 1.37 -1.23
CA TYR A 311 -7.72 1.77 -1.25
C TYR A 311 -7.13 1.59 0.16
N VAL A 312 -6.05 0.80 0.28
CA VAL A 312 -5.42 0.43 1.57
C VAL A 312 -4.01 1.00 1.74
N GLY A 313 -3.72 2.13 1.10
CA GLY A 313 -2.55 2.94 1.45
C GLY A 313 -1.21 2.53 0.84
N THR A 314 -1.08 1.36 0.21
CA THR A 314 0.17 0.89 -0.41
C THR A 314 -0.12 -0.11 -1.54
N GLY A 315 0.83 -0.28 -2.46
CA GLY A 315 0.72 -1.22 -3.58
C GLY A 315 -0.47 -0.93 -4.49
N CYS A 316 -0.78 0.35 -4.71
CA CYS A 316 -1.96 0.77 -5.46
C CYS A 316 -1.58 1.69 -6.61
N PHE A 317 -2.13 1.41 -7.79
CA PHE A 317 -1.98 2.23 -8.99
C PHE A 317 -3.23 3.05 -9.21
N HIS A 318 -3.10 4.36 -9.38
CA HIS A 318 -4.19 5.30 -9.59
C HIS A 318 -4.01 5.99 -10.94
N ARG A 319 -5.12 6.33 -11.60
CA ARG A 319 -5.10 7.40 -12.59
C ARG A 319 -4.80 8.72 -11.87
N ARG A 320 -3.97 9.57 -12.46
CA ARG A 320 -3.70 10.90 -11.89
C ARG A 320 -4.98 11.73 -11.76
N GLU A 321 -5.83 11.73 -12.78
CA GLU A 321 -7.06 12.55 -12.79
C GLU A 321 -8.00 12.24 -11.63
N ILE A 322 -8.07 10.97 -11.18
CA ILE A 322 -8.96 10.60 -10.07
C ILE A 322 -8.49 11.19 -8.74
N LEU A 323 -7.17 11.24 -8.54
CA LEU A 323 -6.56 11.92 -7.40
C LEU A 323 -6.68 13.44 -7.56
N CYS A 324 -6.75 13.96 -8.79
CA CYS A 324 -7.05 15.37 -9.07
C CYS A 324 -8.55 15.73 -8.96
N GLY A 325 -9.40 14.84 -8.44
CA GLY A 325 -10.81 15.14 -8.15
C GLY A 325 -11.79 14.87 -9.30
N LYS A 326 -11.33 14.24 -10.40
CA LYS A 326 -12.18 13.93 -11.56
C LYS A 326 -13.38 13.07 -11.18
N ARG A 327 -14.56 13.43 -11.69
CA ARG A 327 -15.78 12.60 -11.61
C ARG A 327 -15.92 11.73 -12.86
N PHE A 328 -16.39 10.51 -12.68
CA PHE A 328 -16.58 9.60 -13.80
C PHE A 328 -17.75 10.07 -14.66
N THR A 329 -17.57 9.96 -15.98
CA THR A 329 -18.56 10.25 -17.01
C THR A 329 -18.45 9.16 -18.09
N LYS A 330 -19.55 8.82 -18.77
CA LYS A 330 -19.55 7.69 -19.72
C LYS A 330 -18.70 7.94 -20.96
N ASP A 331 -18.50 9.20 -21.30
CA ASP A 331 -17.68 9.71 -22.38
C ASP A 331 -16.21 9.94 -21.96
N TYR A 332 -15.84 9.57 -20.72
CA TYR A 332 -14.47 9.68 -20.25
C TYR A 332 -13.49 8.91 -21.15
N GLN A 333 -12.42 9.59 -21.53
CA GLN A 333 -11.28 9.03 -22.24
C GLN A 333 -10.01 9.56 -21.58
N GLU A 334 -9.08 8.66 -21.30
CA GLU A 334 -7.79 9.03 -20.70
C GLU A 334 -6.80 9.48 -21.79
N ASP A 335 -6.06 10.55 -21.51
CA ASP A 335 -4.88 10.86 -22.31
C ASP A 335 -3.67 10.06 -21.80
N TRP A 336 -3.51 8.85 -22.34
CA TRP A 336 -2.37 7.99 -22.04
C TRP A 336 -1.03 8.53 -22.52
N ASN A 337 -1.05 9.51 -23.43
CA ASN A 337 0.15 10.22 -23.82
C ASN A 337 0.41 11.44 -22.93
N GLY A 338 -0.37 11.62 -21.86
CA GLY A 338 -0.11 12.60 -20.81
C GLY A 338 1.31 12.47 -20.26
N GLY A 339 1.89 13.61 -19.88
CA GLY A 339 3.30 13.73 -19.50
C GLY A 339 3.96 14.94 -20.14
N ILE A 340 5.08 15.37 -19.58
CA ILE A 340 5.90 16.45 -20.19
C ILE A 340 6.67 15.85 -21.38
N LYS A 341 6.06 15.92 -22.57
CA LYS A 341 6.66 15.46 -23.85
C LYS A 341 7.74 16.43 -24.31
N GLY A 342 8.99 15.96 -24.25
CA GLY A 342 10.15 16.77 -24.60
C GLY A 342 10.40 17.88 -23.57
N ARG A 343 11.66 18.29 -23.39
CA ARG A 343 11.92 19.58 -22.76
C ARG A 343 11.13 20.63 -23.57
N ILE A 344 10.43 21.55 -22.90
CA ILE A 344 10.45 22.93 -23.41
C ILE A 344 11.94 23.22 -23.48
N GLN A 345 12.51 23.28 -24.69
CA GLN A 345 13.96 23.14 -24.96
C GLN A 345 14.87 24.07 -24.13
N ASP A 346 14.29 25.00 -23.38
CA ASP A 346 14.95 26.05 -22.61
C ASP A 346 14.82 25.96 -21.06
N THR A 347 14.07 25.01 -20.48
CA THR A 347 13.93 24.96 -18.99
C THR A 347 15.04 24.14 -18.34
N SER A 348 15.87 24.79 -17.53
CA SER A 348 16.92 24.11 -16.75
C SER A 348 16.34 23.25 -15.62
N ILE A 349 17.08 22.21 -15.17
CA ILE A 349 16.68 21.40 -13.99
C ILE A 349 16.48 22.29 -12.77
N GLY A 350 17.31 23.32 -12.60
CA GLY A 350 17.16 24.29 -11.51
C GLY A 350 15.83 25.02 -11.55
N GLU A 351 15.35 25.45 -12.72
CA GLU A 351 14.02 26.07 -12.85
C GLU A 351 12.88 25.08 -12.54
N ILE A 352 13.03 23.80 -12.92
CA ILE A 352 12.04 22.76 -12.60
C ILE A 352 12.00 22.53 -11.09
N GLU A 353 13.16 22.45 -10.43
CA GLU A 353 13.26 22.30 -8.99
C GLU A 353 12.66 23.50 -8.25
N GLU A 354 12.92 24.73 -8.68
CA GLU A 354 12.33 25.93 -8.07
C GLU A 354 10.80 25.98 -8.26
N LYS A 355 10.30 25.63 -9.46
CA LYS A 355 8.85 25.47 -9.68
C LYS A 355 8.28 24.40 -8.76
N ALA A 356 8.92 23.23 -8.65
CA ALA A 356 8.48 22.15 -7.77
C ALA A 356 8.48 22.55 -6.29
N LYS A 357 9.52 23.26 -5.82
CA LYS A 357 9.60 23.80 -4.45
C LYS A 357 8.41 24.70 -4.13
N SER A 358 8.00 25.56 -5.06
CA SER A 358 6.83 26.44 -4.87
C SER A 358 5.51 25.66 -4.64
N LEU A 359 5.40 24.46 -5.22
CA LEU A 359 4.24 23.57 -5.07
C LEU A 359 4.27 22.74 -3.78
N ALA A 360 5.44 22.64 -3.14
CA ALA A 360 5.66 21.89 -1.91
C ALA A 360 5.61 22.78 -0.65
N THR A 361 5.19 24.04 -0.78
CA THR A 361 5.04 24.99 0.34
C THR A 361 3.87 24.61 1.24
N CYS A 362 3.98 24.95 2.53
CA CYS A 362 2.96 24.62 3.52
C CYS A 362 1.67 25.46 3.38
N THR A 363 1.76 26.59 2.67
CA THR A 363 0.66 27.52 2.42
C THR A 363 -0.05 27.27 1.10
N TYR A 364 0.48 26.40 0.22
CA TYR A 364 -0.09 26.13 -1.11
C TYR A 364 -1.57 25.71 -1.04
N GLU A 365 -1.92 24.96 0.00
CA GLU A 365 -3.25 24.34 0.12
C GLU A 365 -4.28 25.26 0.78
N HIS A 366 -3.87 26.43 1.29
CA HIS A 366 -4.79 27.39 1.91
C HIS A 366 -5.83 27.88 0.92
N ASP A 367 -7.10 27.89 1.33
CA ASP A 367 -8.25 28.30 0.52
C ASP A 367 -8.42 27.52 -0.79
N THR A 368 -7.84 26.31 -0.86
CA THR A 368 -7.99 25.39 -1.99
C THR A 368 -8.86 24.18 -1.62
N GLN A 369 -9.13 23.32 -2.61
CA GLN A 369 -9.85 22.07 -2.40
C GLN A 369 -8.94 20.86 -2.06
N TRP A 370 -7.64 21.07 -1.89
CA TRP A 370 -6.70 20.01 -1.52
C TRP A 370 -7.03 19.45 -0.14
N GLY A 371 -7.04 18.12 -0.02
CA GLY A 371 -7.41 17.43 1.20
C GLY A 371 -8.92 17.25 1.43
N ASP A 372 -9.78 18.02 0.74
CA ASP A 372 -11.24 17.88 0.88
C ASP A 372 -11.91 17.34 -0.38
N GLU A 373 -11.57 17.84 -1.58
CA GLU A 373 -12.04 17.30 -2.87
C GLU A 373 -10.89 16.82 -3.78
N ILE A 374 -9.69 17.36 -3.62
CA ILE A 374 -8.52 17.02 -4.44
C ILE A 374 -7.47 16.32 -3.57
N GLY A 375 -6.83 15.31 -4.12
CA GLY A 375 -5.83 14.50 -3.45
C GLY A 375 -6.41 13.47 -2.48
N LEU A 376 -5.54 12.96 -1.62
CA LEU A 376 -5.90 12.15 -0.46
C LEU A 376 -6.63 13.03 0.57
N LYS A 377 -7.67 12.45 1.17
CA LYS A 377 -8.56 13.14 2.12
C LYS A 377 -7.87 13.42 3.45
N TYR A 378 -8.11 14.58 4.04
CA TYR A 378 -7.60 14.94 5.37
C TYR A 378 -8.62 14.63 6.47
N GLY A 379 -8.14 14.64 7.72
CA GLY A 379 -8.99 14.58 8.91
C GLY A 379 -9.36 13.17 9.39
N CYS A 380 -8.71 12.12 8.89
CA CYS A 380 -8.88 10.76 9.38
C CYS A 380 -7.55 9.99 9.42
N PRO A 381 -7.30 9.15 10.43
CA PRO A 381 -6.10 8.29 10.50
C PRO A 381 -6.00 7.20 9.41
N VAL A 382 -7.10 6.93 8.69
CA VAL A 382 -7.18 6.00 7.57
C VAL A 382 -7.66 6.78 6.33
N GLU A 383 -6.86 7.78 5.95
CA GLU A 383 -7.14 8.66 4.82
C GLU A 383 -7.31 7.90 3.50
N ASP A 384 -6.63 6.76 3.38
CA ASP A 384 -6.63 5.87 2.23
C ASP A 384 -8.03 5.32 1.99
N VAL A 385 -8.66 4.77 3.03
CA VAL A 385 -10.02 4.20 2.97
C VAL A 385 -11.05 5.28 2.60
N ILE A 386 -10.97 6.48 3.19
CA ILE A 386 -11.89 7.58 2.83
C ILE A 386 -11.64 8.05 1.39
N THR A 387 -10.38 8.12 0.96
CA THR A 387 -10.02 8.51 -0.41
C THR A 387 -10.59 7.52 -1.42
N GLY A 388 -10.45 6.21 -1.17
CA GLY A 388 -11.06 5.15 -1.97
C GLY A 388 -12.58 5.27 -2.02
N LEU A 389 -13.24 5.46 -0.88
CA LEU A 389 -14.68 5.66 -0.80
C LEU A 389 -15.13 6.89 -1.60
N ALA A 390 -14.39 7.99 -1.53
CA ALA A 390 -14.66 9.20 -2.28
C ALA A 390 -14.52 8.99 -3.79
N ILE A 391 -13.50 8.25 -4.23
CA ILE A 391 -13.32 7.87 -5.64
C ILE A 391 -14.51 7.05 -6.14
N HIS A 392 -14.93 6.03 -5.38
CA HIS A 392 -16.12 5.23 -5.74
C HIS A 392 -17.40 6.05 -5.76
N CYS A 393 -17.59 6.96 -4.81
CA CYS A 393 -18.75 7.86 -4.77
C CYS A 393 -18.76 8.90 -5.91
N ARG A 394 -17.65 9.06 -6.64
CA ARG A 394 -17.56 9.85 -7.87
C ARG A 394 -17.86 9.03 -9.14
N GLY A 395 -18.25 7.77 -8.98
CA GLY A 395 -18.66 6.87 -10.06
C GLY A 395 -17.54 6.02 -10.65
N TRP A 396 -16.32 6.11 -10.12
CA TRP A 396 -15.21 5.25 -10.54
C TRP A 396 -15.33 3.85 -9.93
N GLU A 397 -14.81 2.85 -10.63
CA GLU A 397 -14.60 1.50 -10.12
C GLU A 397 -13.13 1.29 -9.75
N SER A 398 -12.82 0.26 -8.98
CA SER A 398 -11.45 -0.20 -8.77
C SER A 398 -11.33 -1.69 -9.03
N VAL A 399 -10.09 -2.16 -9.15
CA VAL A 399 -9.78 -3.57 -9.39
C VAL A 399 -8.93 -4.13 -8.27
N TYR A 400 -9.24 -5.34 -7.85
CA TYR A 400 -8.35 -6.14 -7.00
C TYR A 400 -7.52 -7.11 -7.85
N SER A 401 -6.19 -7.06 -7.71
CA SER A 401 -5.27 -7.96 -8.40
C SER A 401 -4.42 -8.74 -7.40
N ASN A 402 -4.67 -10.04 -7.28
CA ASN A 402 -3.92 -10.96 -6.42
C ASN A 402 -3.20 -12.02 -7.28
N PRO A 403 -2.03 -11.70 -7.87
CA PRO A 403 -1.26 -12.64 -8.67
C PRO A 403 -0.64 -13.75 -7.81
N THR A 404 -0.36 -14.91 -8.41
CA THR A 404 0.25 -16.06 -7.73
C THR A 404 1.57 -15.73 -7.04
N ARG A 405 2.44 -14.94 -7.70
CA ARG A 405 3.59 -14.32 -7.05
C ARG A 405 3.12 -12.99 -6.46
N PRO A 406 3.18 -12.78 -5.12
CA PRO A 406 2.83 -11.51 -4.52
C PRO A 406 3.55 -10.36 -5.22
N ALA A 407 2.81 -9.34 -5.66
CA ALA A 407 3.39 -8.20 -6.35
C ALA A 407 4.28 -7.36 -5.43
N PHE A 408 3.81 -7.17 -4.20
CA PHE A 408 4.48 -6.41 -3.16
C PHE A 408 4.70 -7.28 -1.92
N MET A 409 5.86 -7.12 -1.31
CA MET A 409 6.24 -7.77 -0.06
C MET A 409 6.85 -6.72 0.86
N GLY A 410 6.53 -6.77 2.15
CA GLY A 410 7.16 -5.88 3.13
C GLY A 410 7.28 -6.47 4.51
N LEU A 411 7.39 -5.61 5.51
CA LEU A 411 7.62 -5.98 6.90
C LEU A 411 6.36 -5.81 7.75
N GLY A 412 5.83 -6.92 8.25
CA GLY A 412 4.75 -6.92 9.23
C GLY A 412 5.26 -6.62 10.64
N PRO A 413 4.40 -6.19 11.58
CA PRO A 413 4.75 -6.06 12.99
C PRO A 413 5.28 -7.37 13.59
N THR A 414 6.42 -7.32 14.27
CA THR A 414 7.08 -8.52 14.83
C THR A 414 6.76 -8.75 16.30
N THR A 415 6.15 -7.77 16.98
CA THR A 415 5.77 -7.85 18.40
C THR A 415 4.26 -7.68 18.59
N LEU A 416 3.75 -8.24 19.69
CA LEU A 416 2.35 -8.04 20.09
C LEU A 416 2.04 -6.56 20.30
N ALA A 417 2.96 -5.80 20.91
CA ALA A 417 2.77 -4.38 21.16
C ALA A 417 2.60 -3.58 19.86
N GLN A 418 3.45 -3.81 18.86
CA GLN A 418 3.32 -3.16 17.55
C GLN A 418 2.03 -3.59 16.84
N THR A 419 1.68 -4.88 16.91
CA THR A 419 0.43 -5.40 16.33
C THR A 419 -0.80 -4.71 16.93
N LEU A 420 -0.87 -4.62 18.26
CA LEU A 420 -1.98 -3.96 18.96
C LEU A 420 -2.07 -2.47 18.62
N LEU A 421 -0.93 -1.77 18.53
CA LEU A 421 -0.90 -0.37 18.11
C LEU A 421 -1.42 -0.19 16.68
N GLN A 422 -1.02 -1.07 15.76
CA GLN A 422 -1.50 -1.03 14.37
C GLN A 422 -3.02 -1.29 14.30
N HIS A 423 -3.50 -2.38 14.90
CA HIS A 423 -4.93 -2.70 14.92
C HIS A 423 -5.78 -1.64 15.62
N LYS A 424 -5.26 -1.02 16.69
CA LYS A 424 -5.92 0.10 17.36
C LYS A 424 -6.13 1.26 16.39
N ARG A 425 -5.07 1.69 15.70
CA ARG A 425 -5.18 2.79 14.71
C ARG A 425 -6.20 2.48 13.61
N TRP A 426 -6.17 1.27 13.04
CA TRP A 426 -7.12 0.85 12.02
C TRP A 426 -8.56 0.83 12.53
N SER A 427 -8.78 0.32 13.74
CA SER A 427 -10.10 0.22 14.35
C SER A 427 -10.66 1.60 14.71
N GLU A 428 -9.86 2.47 15.31
CA GLU A 428 -10.23 3.85 15.63
C GLU A 428 -10.51 4.66 14.37
N GLY A 429 -9.64 4.55 13.37
CA GLY A 429 -9.80 5.22 12.09
C GLY A 429 -11.06 4.77 11.36
N SER A 430 -11.24 3.46 11.17
CA SER A 430 -12.40 2.90 10.46
C SER A 430 -13.72 3.21 11.18
N PHE A 431 -13.74 3.16 12.51
CA PHE A 431 -14.93 3.52 13.27
C PHE A 431 -15.21 5.03 13.23
N SER A 432 -14.16 5.86 13.19
CA SER A 432 -14.31 7.31 12.97
C SER A 432 -14.93 7.61 11.61
N ILE A 433 -14.56 6.88 10.54
CA ILE A 433 -15.26 6.96 9.25
C ILE A 433 -16.74 6.67 9.44
N PHE A 434 -17.07 5.54 10.08
CA PHE A 434 -18.44 5.07 10.27
C PHE A 434 -19.33 6.06 11.02
N LEU A 435 -18.78 6.79 12.00
CA LEU A 435 -19.50 7.80 12.78
C LEU A 435 -19.53 9.21 12.15
N SER A 436 -18.77 9.44 11.09
CA SER A 436 -18.63 10.77 10.47
C SER A 436 -19.59 11.00 9.30
N LYS A 437 -19.49 12.18 8.67
CA LYS A 437 -20.14 12.47 7.37
C LYS A 437 -19.75 11.48 6.26
N TYR A 438 -18.64 10.75 6.43
CA TYR A 438 -18.14 9.73 5.51
C TYR A 438 -18.66 8.32 5.80
N CYS A 439 -19.65 8.14 6.69
CA CYS A 439 -20.31 6.86 6.89
C CYS A 439 -20.74 6.26 5.52
N PRO A 440 -20.33 5.04 5.14
CA PRO A 440 -20.59 4.51 3.80
C PRO A 440 -22.07 4.48 3.42
N PHE A 441 -22.96 4.21 4.39
CA PHE A 441 -24.41 4.23 4.18
C PHE A 441 -25.00 5.63 3.94
N LEU A 442 -24.36 6.68 4.47
CA LEU A 442 -24.81 8.07 4.27
C LEU A 442 -24.14 8.69 3.05
N PHE A 443 -22.80 8.62 3.00
CA PHE A 443 -22.00 9.26 1.98
C PHE A 443 -22.15 8.59 0.60
N GLY A 444 -22.25 7.25 0.60
CA GLY A 444 -22.44 6.43 -0.60
C GLY A 444 -23.90 6.29 -1.05
N HIS A 445 -24.88 6.78 -0.27
CA HIS A 445 -26.29 6.65 -0.59
C HIS A 445 -26.61 7.23 -1.98
N GLY A 446 -27.20 6.42 -2.86
CA GLY A 446 -27.52 6.79 -4.24
C GLY A 446 -26.31 6.95 -5.16
N LYS A 447 -25.07 6.78 -4.67
CA LYS A 447 -23.83 6.90 -5.45
C LYS A 447 -23.15 5.56 -5.71
N THR A 448 -23.23 4.64 -4.75
CA THR A 448 -22.71 3.28 -4.86
C THR A 448 -23.80 2.27 -4.50
N ASN A 449 -23.63 1.00 -4.88
CA ASN A 449 -24.60 -0.04 -4.55
C ASN A 449 -24.57 -0.38 -3.05
N LEU A 450 -25.70 -0.85 -2.50
CA LEU A 450 -25.83 -1.14 -1.06
C LEU A 450 -24.85 -2.21 -0.58
N ARG A 451 -24.58 -3.23 -1.39
CA ARG A 451 -23.62 -4.30 -1.04
C ARG A 451 -22.20 -3.75 -0.88
N HIS A 452 -21.81 -2.79 -1.71
CA HIS A 452 -20.52 -2.12 -1.68
C HIS A 452 -20.42 -1.24 -0.42
N GLN A 453 -21.49 -0.52 -0.08
CA GLN A 453 -21.58 0.24 1.18
C GLN A 453 -21.42 -0.69 2.39
N MET A 454 -22.11 -1.84 2.40
CA MET A 454 -21.97 -2.86 3.44
C MET A 454 -20.53 -3.39 3.53
N GLY A 455 -19.88 -3.62 2.39
CA GLY A 455 -18.48 -4.07 2.34
C GLY A 455 -17.51 -3.08 2.99
N TYR A 456 -17.65 -1.77 2.73
CA TYR A 456 -16.90 -0.73 3.45
C TYR A 456 -17.19 -0.74 4.96
N CYS A 457 -18.42 -1.03 5.36
CA CYS A 457 -18.82 -1.07 6.77
C CYS A 457 -18.27 -2.27 7.56
N ILE A 458 -17.75 -3.32 6.90
CA ILE A 458 -17.13 -4.46 7.60
C ILE A 458 -16.05 -3.95 8.57
N TYR A 459 -15.13 -3.11 8.07
CA TYR A 459 -14.03 -2.54 8.85
C TYR A 459 -14.50 -1.48 9.85
N GLY A 460 -15.49 -0.66 9.46
CA GLY A 460 -16.08 0.35 10.34
C GLY A 460 -16.75 -0.24 11.60
N LEU A 461 -17.17 -1.51 11.53
CA LEU A 461 -17.82 -2.22 12.63
C LEU A 461 -16.87 -3.09 13.47
N TRP A 462 -15.56 -3.11 13.16
CA TRP A 462 -14.56 -3.83 13.96
C TRP A 462 -14.51 -3.38 15.42
N ALA A 463 -14.42 -2.08 15.69
CA ALA A 463 -14.39 -1.57 17.07
C ALA A 463 -15.73 -1.83 17.81
N PRO A 464 -16.91 -1.55 17.23
CA PRO A 464 -18.20 -1.91 17.82
C PRO A 464 -18.36 -3.39 18.16
N ASN A 465 -17.75 -4.32 17.40
CA ASN A 465 -17.80 -5.76 17.70
C ASN A 465 -17.14 -6.13 19.04
N SER A 466 -16.28 -5.28 19.60
CA SER A 466 -15.61 -5.56 20.89
C SER A 466 -16.58 -5.60 22.08
N LEU A 467 -17.60 -4.73 22.12
CA LEU A 467 -18.57 -4.66 23.21
C LEU A 467 -19.45 -5.92 23.36
N PRO A 468 -20.12 -6.43 22.30
CA PRO A 468 -20.87 -7.68 22.38
C PRO A 468 -19.94 -8.87 22.66
N THR A 469 -18.68 -8.81 22.23
CA THR A 469 -17.68 -9.86 22.54
C THR A 469 -17.33 -9.88 24.01
N LEU A 470 -17.10 -8.71 24.60
CA LEU A 470 -16.89 -8.61 26.03
C LEU A 470 -18.10 -9.12 26.81
N TYR A 471 -19.32 -8.76 26.39
CA TYR A 471 -20.55 -9.30 26.97
C TYR A 471 -20.59 -10.84 26.86
N TYR A 472 -20.33 -11.40 25.68
CA TYR A 472 -20.40 -12.84 25.41
C TYR A 472 -19.36 -13.64 26.19
N VAL A 473 -18.21 -13.05 26.53
CA VAL A 473 -17.18 -13.72 27.35
C VAL A 473 -17.48 -13.57 28.84
N VAL A 474 -17.92 -12.40 29.29
CA VAL A 474 -18.08 -12.10 30.72
C VAL A 474 -19.38 -12.66 31.29
N ILE A 475 -20.52 -12.45 30.63
CA ILE A 475 -21.83 -12.76 31.20
C ILE A 475 -22.06 -14.27 31.36
N PRO A 476 -21.77 -15.13 30.36
CA PRO A 476 -21.83 -16.58 30.54
C PRO A 476 -20.90 -17.11 31.62
N SER A 477 -19.69 -16.57 31.71
CA SER A 477 -18.72 -16.97 32.74
C SER A 477 -19.22 -16.64 34.15
N LEU A 478 -19.79 -15.45 34.35
CA LEU A 478 -20.38 -15.03 35.63
C LEU A 478 -21.65 -15.84 35.97
N ALA A 479 -22.51 -16.09 34.99
CA ALA A 479 -23.72 -16.87 35.18
C ALA A 479 -23.40 -18.33 35.53
N LEU A 480 -22.39 -18.92 34.89
CA LEU A 480 -21.85 -20.24 35.22
C LEU A 480 -21.33 -20.27 36.66
N LEU A 481 -20.52 -19.28 37.06
CA LEU A 481 -19.98 -19.18 38.41
C LEU A 481 -21.08 -19.05 39.49
N LYS A 482 -22.18 -18.39 39.16
CA LYS A 482 -23.31 -18.16 40.08
C LYS A 482 -24.42 -19.20 39.99
N GLY A 483 -24.31 -20.19 39.10
CA GLY A 483 -25.37 -21.16 38.84
C GLY A 483 -26.67 -20.54 38.31
N ILE A 484 -26.59 -19.35 37.69
CA ILE A 484 -27.75 -18.66 37.14
C ILE A 484 -27.98 -19.20 35.73
N PRO A 485 -29.16 -19.80 35.42
CA PRO A 485 -29.46 -20.23 34.08
C PRO A 485 -29.65 -19.00 33.17
N LEU A 486 -28.79 -18.86 32.15
CA LEU A 486 -28.90 -17.78 31.16
C LEU A 486 -30.10 -17.94 30.23
N PHE A 487 -30.51 -19.19 29.99
CA PHE A 487 -31.62 -19.51 29.11
C PHE A 487 -32.69 -20.26 29.91
N PRO A 488 -33.99 -19.99 29.67
CA PRO A 488 -35.08 -20.71 30.33
C PRO A 488 -35.03 -22.21 29.99
N LYS A 489 -35.41 -23.08 30.93
CA LYS A 489 -35.36 -24.55 30.76
C LYS A 489 -36.04 -25.08 29.49
N VAL A 490 -37.07 -24.38 29.00
CA VAL A 490 -37.80 -24.71 27.75
C VAL A 490 -36.91 -24.54 26.49
N MET A 491 -35.89 -23.68 26.54
CA MET A 491 -34.95 -23.51 25.44
C MET A 491 -34.00 -24.69 25.24
N ILE A 492 -33.72 -25.51 26.26
CA ILE A 492 -32.84 -26.68 26.11
C ILE A 492 -33.47 -27.71 25.15
N HIS A 493 -34.79 -27.89 25.20
CA HIS A 493 -35.51 -28.75 24.26
C HIS A 493 -35.53 -28.16 22.83
N ASN A 494 -35.50 -26.84 22.70
CA ASN A 494 -35.37 -26.13 21.42
C ASN A 494 -33.92 -25.90 20.97
N MET A 495 -32.90 -26.12 21.81
CA MET A 495 -31.48 -26.02 21.42
C MET A 495 -31.10 -27.10 20.41
N ARG A 496 -31.75 -28.29 20.47
CA ARG A 496 -31.70 -29.29 19.38
C ARG A 496 -32.16 -28.72 18.03
N LYS A 497 -33.02 -27.69 18.01
CA LYS A 497 -33.46 -26.98 16.80
C LYS A 497 -32.59 -25.76 16.44
N MET A 498 -31.73 -25.28 17.34
CA MET A 498 -30.73 -24.24 17.04
C MET A 498 -29.39 -24.81 16.54
N SER A 499 -29.11 -26.09 16.81
CA SER A 499 -27.93 -26.80 16.29
C SER A 499 -27.73 -26.61 14.77
N PRO A 500 -28.77 -26.68 13.91
CA PRO A 500 -28.63 -26.37 12.49
C PRO A 500 -28.22 -24.92 12.19
N CYS A 501 -28.65 -23.94 12.99
CA CYS A 501 -28.29 -22.54 12.77
C CYS A 501 -26.83 -22.26 13.14
N LEU A 502 -26.36 -22.82 14.26
CA LEU A 502 -24.94 -22.80 14.63
C LEU A 502 -24.08 -23.58 13.64
N HIS A 503 -24.58 -24.73 13.17
CA HIS A 503 -23.92 -25.54 12.15
C HIS A 503 -23.82 -24.80 10.82
N VAL A 504 -24.88 -24.16 10.33
CA VAL A 504 -24.85 -23.33 9.11
C VAL A 504 -23.96 -22.10 9.30
N PHE A 505 -23.96 -21.47 10.47
CA PHE A 505 -23.10 -20.32 10.76
C PHE A 505 -21.62 -20.71 10.75
N SER A 506 -21.26 -21.82 11.41
CA SER A 506 -19.89 -22.34 11.44
C SER A 506 -19.45 -22.92 10.10
N ILE A 507 -20.30 -23.68 9.41
CA ILE A 507 -20.02 -24.26 8.09
C ILE A 507 -19.90 -23.17 7.04
N LYS A 508 -20.85 -22.23 6.91
CA LYS A 508 -20.71 -21.15 5.90
C LYS A 508 -19.55 -20.21 6.19
N THR A 509 -19.14 -20.08 7.45
CA THR A 509 -17.92 -19.36 7.77
C THR A 509 -16.69 -20.14 7.34
N ASN A 510 -16.67 -21.48 7.50
CA ASN A 510 -15.56 -22.36 7.14
C ASN A 510 -15.50 -22.79 5.66
N GLU A 511 -16.61 -22.90 4.93
CA GLU A 511 -16.67 -23.21 3.49
C GLU A 511 -16.04 -22.11 2.63
N VAL A 512 -16.00 -20.88 3.17
CA VAL A 512 -15.26 -19.77 2.57
C VAL A 512 -13.74 -19.95 2.73
N PHE A 513 -13.28 -20.85 3.62
CA PHE A 513 -11.87 -21.08 3.96
C PHE A 513 -11.28 -22.40 3.46
N THR A 514 -12.03 -23.30 2.81
CA THR A 514 -11.51 -24.63 2.44
C THR A 514 -10.90 -24.68 1.02
N CYS A 515 -9.58 -24.91 0.98
CA CYS A 515 -8.90 -25.57 -0.13
C CYS A 515 -9.04 -27.11 0.04
N PRO A 516 -9.01 -27.95 -1.01
CA PRO A 516 -9.39 -29.37 -0.91
C PRO A 516 -8.51 -30.27 -0.02
N SER A 517 -7.38 -29.79 0.50
CA SER A 517 -6.39 -30.62 1.21
C SER A 517 -6.63 -30.83 2.71
N ASP A 518 -7.54 -30.10 3.35
CA ASP A 518 -7.66 -30.07 4.83
C ASP A 518 -8.82 -30.90 5.39
N TYR A 519 -9.43 -31.78 4.59
CA TYR A 519 -10.55 -32.63 5.02
C TYR A 519 -10.18 -33.59 6.17
N GLU A 520 -8.93 -34.05 6.28
CA GLU A 520 -8.53 -35.07 7.27
C GLU A 520 -8.35 -34.53 8.70
N SER A 521 -8.12 -33.22 8.88
CA SER A 521 -7.93 -32.62 10.20
C SER A 521 -9.25 -32.33 10.92
N MET A 522 -10.35 -32.17 10.18
CA MET A 522 -11.63 -31.73 10.72
C MET A 522 -12.40 -32.88 11.40
N ASP A 523 -12.20 -34.10 10.94
CA ASP A 523 -12.85 -35.30 11.48
C ASP A 523 -12.41 -35.59 12.93
N ARG A 524 -11.17 -35.22 13.32
CA ARG A 524 -10.66 -35.49 14.67
C ARG A 524 -11.12 -34.49 15.72
N THR A 525 -11.31 -33.22 15.36
CA THR A 525 -11.76 -32.18 16.31
C THR A 525 -13.27 -32.28 16.56
N LEU A 526 -14.06 -32.66 15.56
CA LEU A 526 -15.49 -32.92 15.74
C LEU A 526 -15.75 -34.18 16.58
N HIS A 527 -14.90 -35.21 16.45
CA HIS A 527 -15.06 -36.43 17.24
C HIS A 527 -14.87 -36.18 18.74
N ILE A 528 -14.00 -35.24 19.12
CA ILE A 528 -13.75 -34.88 20.53
C ILE A 528 -14.95 -34.12 21.14
N CYS A 529 -15.65 -33.28 20.38
CA CYS A 529 -16.86 -32.61 20.87
C CYS A 529 -18.06 -33.56 21.02
N LEU A 530 -18.19 -34.56 20.16
CA LEU A 530 -19.27 -35.56 20.26
C LEU A 530 -19.01 -36.62 21.34
N LEU A 531 -17.74 -36.96 21.61
CA LEU A 531 -17.39 -37.93 22.67
C LEU A 531 -17.52 -37.35 24.09
N CYS A 532 -17.51 -36.03 24.27
CA CYS A 532 -17.76 -35.41 25.58
C CYS A 532 -19.26 -35.41 25.98
N GLU A 533 -20.19 -35.70 25.07
CA GLU A 533 -21.63 -35.78 25.38
C GLU A 533 -22.10 -37.18 25.82
N GLU A 534 -21.34 -38.25 25.58
CA GLU A 534 -21.78 -39.63 25.90
C GLU A 534 -21.44 -40.12 27.33
N HIS A 535 -20.67 -39.37 28.12
CA HIS A 535 -20.20 -39.85 29.44
C HIS A 535 -20.70 -39.11 30.69
N VAL A 536 -21.77 -38.33 30.61
CA VAL A 536 -22.46 -37.81 31.81
C VAL A 536 -23.68 -38.68 32.11
N GLN A 537 -23.46 -39.83 32.76
CA GLN A 537 -24.53 -40.56 33.43
C GLN A 537 -24.91 -39.86 34.75
N PRO A 538 -26.20 -39.83 35.12
CA PRO A 538 -26.65 -39.12 36.32
C PRO A 538 -26.31 -39.92 37.60
N ILE A 539 -25.77 -39.21 38.61
CA ILE A 539 -25.87 -39.60 40.03
C ILE A 539 -26.98 -38.76 40.65
#